data_AF-A0A5K1EZM3-F1
#
_entry.id   AF-A0A5K1EZM3-F1
#
_cell.length_a   1.000
_cell.length_b   1.000
_cell.length_c   1.000
_cell.angle_alpha   90.00
_cell.angle_beta   90.00
_cell.angle_gamma   90.00
#
_symmetry.space_group_name_H-M   'P 1'
#
loop_
_entity.id
_entity.type
_entity.pdbx_description
1 polymer ?
#
loop_
_entity_poly.entity_id
_entity_poly.type
_entity_poly.pdbx_seq_one_letter_code
_entity_poly.pdbx_strand_id
1 'polypeptide(L)' 'MVGYPPEISLHALARNEVPQLMPVEGRLRGRSVSVLVDTGFIHNYICEKSTKALSCKIDTQLAFD' A
#
# COMPACT_ATOMS: atom_id res chain seq x y z
N MET A 1 -1.07 23.36 7.08
CA MET A 1 -1.30 22.13 6.32
C MET A 1 0.00 21.34 6.34
N VAL A 2 0.07 20.29 7.16
CA VAL A 2 1.24 19.43 7.31
C VAL A 2 0.74 18.04 6.94
N GLY A 3 1.15 17.54 5.77
CA GLY A 3 0.80 16.18 5.35
C GLY A 3 1.40 15.20 6.33
N TYR A 4 0.55 14.48 7.07
CA TYR A 4 1.01 13.39 7.91
C TYR A 4 1.62 12.32 7.01
N PRO A 5 2.82 11.81 7.33
CA PRO A 5 3.35 10.64 6.65
C PRO A 5 2.33 9.50 6.79
N PRO A 6 2.14 8.65 5.78
CA PRO A 6 1.18 7.56 5.87
C PRO A 6 1.57 6.63 7.03
N GLU A 7 0.83 6.74 8.14
CA GLU A 7 1.00 5.87 9.28
C GLU A 7 0.34 4.52 8.97
N ILE A 8 1.19 3.52 8.76
CA ILE A 8 0.76 2.13 8.80
C ILE A 8 0.26 1.88 10.23
N SER A 9 -1.05 1.63 10.38
CA SER A 9 -1.68 1.36 11.67
C SER A 9 -0.88 0.32 12.46
N LEU A 10 -0.65 0.56 13.75
CA LEU A 10 0.08 -0.34 14.66
C LEU A 10 -0.44 -1.78 14.61
N HIS A 11 -1.74 -1.95 14.33
CA HIS A 11 -2.40 -3.25 14.13
C HIS A 11 -1.84 -4.04 12.93
N ALA A 12 -1.40 -3.36 11.86
CA ALA A 12 -0.76 -4.01 10.71
C ALA A 12 0.67 -4.48 11.02
N LEU A 13 1.33 -3.89 12.03
CA LEU A 13 2.68 -4.27 12.47
C LEU A 13 2.66 -5.33 13.59
N ALA A 14 1.63 -5.33 14.44
CA ALA A 14 1.58 -6.10 15.67
C ALA A 14 1.26 -7.59 15.51
N ARG A 15 0.84 -8.05 14.31
CA ARG A 15 0.58 -9.47 13.98
C ARG A 15 -0.25 -10.25 15.04
N ASN A 16 -1.05 -9.54 15.84
CA ASN A 16 -1.87 -10.15 16.88
C ASN A 16 -3.29 -10.32 16.33
N GLU A 17 -3.70 -11.59 16.28
CA GLU A 17 -4.94 -12.15 15.71
C GLU A 17 -5.40 -11.49 14.40
N VAL A 18 -4.71 -11.91 13.33
CA VAL A 18 -5.12 -11.89 11.91
C VAL A 18 -6.01 -10.69 11.56
N PRO A 19 -5.45 -9.53 11.16
CA PRO A 19 -6.23 -8.62 10.34
C PRO A 19 -6.79 -9.46 9.17
N GLN A 20 -8.07 -9.30 8.83
CA GLN A 20 -8.75 -10.05 7.76
C GLN A 20 -8.20 -9.67 6.38
N LEU A 21 -6.88 -9.64 6.25
CA LEU A 21 -6.13 -9.41 5.04
C LEU A 21 -6.31 -10.65 4.19
N MET A 22 -7.09 -10.51 3.13
CA MET A 22 -7.22 -11.56 2.15
C MET A 22 -6.06 -11.43 1.16
N PRO A 23 -5.12 -12.39 1.11
CA PRO A 23 -4.08 -12.39 0.09
C PRO A 23 -4.68 -12.79 -1.25
N VAL A 24 -4.40 -12.01 -2.28
CA VAL A 24 -4.78 -12.32 -3.66
C VAL A 24 -3.59 -12.12 -4.59
N GLU A 25 -3.52 -12.90 -5.66
CA GLU A 25 -2.57 -12.67 -6.75
C GLU A 25 -3.20 -11.71 -7.77
N GLY A 26 -2.45 -10.69 -8.15
CA GLY A 26 -2.83 -9.73 -9.17
C GLY A 26 -1.72 -9.54 -10.20
N ARG A 27 -1.98 -8.68 -11.19
CA ARG A 27 -0.98 -8.26 -12.16
C ARG A 27 -0.93 -6.74 -12.27
N LEU A 28 0.27 -6.18 -12.15
CA LEU A 28 0.53 -4.76 -12.38
C LEU A 28 1.60 -4.63 -13.46
N ARG A 29 1.29 -3.87 -14.54
CA ARG A 29 2.20 -3.68 -15.69
C ARG A 29 2.76 -5.01 -16.25
N GLY A 30 1.91 -6.03 -16.30
CA GLY A 30 2.27 -7.37 -16.78
C GLY A 30 3.09 -8.21 -15.80
N ARG A 31 3.41 -7.72 -14.59
CA ARG A 31 4.13 -8.47 -13.55
C ARG A 31 3.17 -8.98 -12.48
N SER A 32 3.33 -10.24 -12.05
CA SER A 32 2.57 -10.78 -10.92
C SER A 32 2.92 -10.03 -9.63
N VAL A 33 1.90 -9.74 -8.83
CA VAL A 33 2.03 -9.09 -7.52
C VAL A 33 1.13 -9.78 -6.50
N SER A 34 1.56 -9.82 -5.24
CA SER A 34 0.70 -10.19 -4.13
C SER A 34 0.05 -8.94 -3.56
N VAL A 35 -1.28 -8.96 -3.44
CA VAL A 35 -2.07 -7.87 -2.88
C VAL A 35 -2.70 -8.36 -1.58
N LEU A 36 -2.64 -7.54 -0.54
CA LEU A 36 -3.36 -7.77 0.71
C LEU A 36 -4.60 -6.88 0.68
N VAL A 37 -5.78 -7.49 0.65
CA VAL A 37 -7.04 -6.76 0.66
C VAL A 37 -7.38 -6.43 2.11
N ASP A 38 -7.43 -5.15 2.43
CA ASP A 38 -7.88 -4.63 3.72
C ASP A 38 -9.09 -3.71 3.51
N THR A 39 -10.27 -4.12 3.98
CA THR A 39 -11.50 -3.33 3.87
C THR A 39 -11.57 -2.17 4.86
N GLY A 40 -10.64 -2.09 5.81
CA GLY A 40 -10.58 -1.03 6.82
C GLY A 40 -9.85 0.23 6.36
N PHE A 41 -9.20 0.22 5.18
CA PHE A 41 -8.45 1.36 4.66
C PHE A 41 -9.11 1.98 3.42
N ILE A 42 -9.12 3.31 3.38
CA ILE A 42 -9.62 4.09 2.24
C ILE A 42 -8.55 4.35 1.16
N HIS A 43 -7.29 4.04 1.45
CA HIS A 43 -6.15 4.24 0.56
C HIS A 43 -5.40 2.93 0.33
N ASN A 44 -4.93 2.74 -0.90
CA ASN A 44 -4.07 1.61 -1.27
C ASN A 44 -2.61 1.98 -1.09
N TYR A 45 -1.84 1.03 -0.54
CA TYR A 45 -0.41 1.21 -0.32
C TYR A 45 0.39 0.23 -1.14
N ILE A 46 1.56 0.67 -1.58
CA ILE A 46 2.55 -0.16 -2.24
C ILE A 46 3.91 0.02 -1.55
N CYS A 47 4.58 -1.08 -1.23
CA CYS A 47 5.90 -1.00 -0.62
C CYS A 47 6.95 -0.53 -1.64
N GLU A 48 7.97 0.17 -1.16
CA GLU A 48 9.03 0.75 -2.00
C GLU A 48 9.78 -0.30 -2.85
N LYS A 49 9.94 -1.51 -2.32
CA LYS A 49 10.56 -2.62 -3.08
C LYS A 49 9.74 -2.96 -4.33
N SER A 50 8.42 -2.98 -4.18
CA SER A 50 7.50 -3.25 -5.30
C SER A 50 7.45 -2.07 -6.28
N THR A 51 7.53 -0.81 -5.83
CA THR A 51 7.56 0.34 -6.75
C THR A 51 8.79 0.31 -7.65
N LYS A 52 9.97 -0.01 -7.09
CA LYS A 52 11.22 -0.22 -7.85
C LYS A 52 11.07 -1.38 -8.83
N ALA A 53 10.56 -2.52 -8.37
CA ALA A 53 10.34 -3.70 -9.21
C ALA A 53 9.30 -3.48 -10.31
N LEU A 54 8.35 -2.57 -10.15
CA LEU A 54 7.33 -2.25 -11.16
C LEU A 54 7.73 -1.04 -12.03
N SER A 55 8.90 -0.44 -11.78
CA SER A 55 9.36 0.80 -12.42
C SER A 55 8.29 1.90 -12.35
N CYS A 56 7.65 2.04 -11.20
CA CYS A 56 6.70 3.11 -10.92
C CYS A 56 7.43 4.46 -10.86
N LYS A 57 6.79 5.51 -11.36
CA LYS A 57 7.23 6.89 -11.18
C LYS A 57 6.45 7.48 -10.02
N ILE A 58 7.14 8.18 -9.13
CA ILE A 58 6.47 9.00 -8.12
C ILE A 58 6.06 10.27 -8.83
N ASP A 59 4.76 10.47 -8.98
CA ASP A 59 4.25 11.76 -9.43
C ASP A 59 4.19 12.68 -8.21
N THR A 60 5.01 13.72 -8.19
CA THR A 60 4.94 14.76 -7.18
C THR A 60 3.80 15.70 -7.53
N GLN A 61 2.57 15.20 -7.40
CA GLN A 61 1.41 16.08 -7.39
C GLN A 61 1.47 16.86 -6.07
N LEU A 62 1.85 18.14 -6.17
CA LEU A 62 1.76 19.09 -5.06
C LEU A 62 0.36 18.96 -4.48
N ALA A 63 0.27 18.65 -3.18
CA ALA A 63 -0.98 18.39 -2.49
C ALA A 63 -1.99 19.51 -2.78
N PHE A 64 -3.24 19.13 -3.07
CA PHE A 64 -4.36 20.06 -3.19
C PHE A 64 -4.42 20.97 -1.97
N ASP A 65 -4.55 22.29 -2.19
CA ASP A 65 -4.70 23.34 -1.16
C ASP A 65 -5.86 23.09 -0.18
#